data_AF-A0A511N4W8-F1
#
_entry.id   AF-A0A511N4W8-F1
#
_cell.length_a   1.000
_cell.length_b   1.000
_cell.length_c   1.000
_cell.angle_alpha   90.00
_cell.angle_beta   90.00
_cell.angle_gamma   90.00
#
_symmetry.space_group_name_H-M   'P 1'
#
loop_
_entity.id
_entity.type
_entity.pdbx_description
1 polymer ?
#
loop_
_entity_poly.entity_id
_entity_poly.type
_entity_poly.pdbx_seq_one_letter_code
_entity_poly.pdbx_strand_id
1 'polypeptide(L)'
;MKHMLSDKARYALICLWIEQIFLLLGLLFLIAMGVLVTQLHAFSQEPIPAGFWIYIWIVGGFVGLLSIAFMVWHSFVIRGLKERRSGAWLQGCIVFGISILSGSLITGILGLIFLLDPEVKAYYEGSPLPQRPQDDLWPEA
;
A
#
# COMPACT_ATOMS: atom_id res chain seq x y z
N MET A 1 -19.20 -9.47 19.55
CA MET A 1 -18.01 -8.59 19.54
C MET A 1 -16.73 -9.20 18.95
N LYS A 2 -16.43 -10.51 19.11
CA LYS A 2 -15.26 -11.14 18.45
C LYS A 2 -15.22 -11.03 16.91
N HIS A 3 -16.37 -10.90 16.25
CA HIS A 3 -16.45 -10.75 14.79
C HIS A 3 -15.95 -9.39 14.29
N MET A 4 -16.31 -8.27 14.93
CA MET A 4 -15.94 -6.92 14.50
C MET A 4 -14.43 -6.64 14.51
N LEU A 5 -13.70 -7.22 15.48
CA LEU A 5 -12.24 -7.11 15.59
C LEU A 5 -11.51 -7.77 14.40
N SER A 6 -12.08 -8.84 13.86
CA SER A 6 -11.58 -9.49 12.65
C SER A 6 -11.81 -8.62 11.41
N ASP A 7 -12.90 -7.87 11.37
CA ASP A 7 -13.30 -7.14 10.16
C ASP A 7 -12.42 -5.92 9.90
N LYS A 8 -12.05 -5.13 10.93
CA LYS A 8 -11.11 -4.00 10.76
C LYS A 8 -9.74 -4.43 10.22
N ALA A 9 -9.16 -5.50 10.77
CA ALA A 9 -7.89 -6.05 10.28
C ALA A 9 -8.01 -6.60 8.84
N ARG A 10 -9.17 -7.17 8.48
CA ARG A 10 -9.47 -7.58 7.10
C ARG A 10 -9.56 -6.38 6.17
N TYR A 11 -10.17 -5.27 6.58
CA TYR A 11 -10.22 -4.05 5.77
C TYR A 11 -8.82 -3.47 5.53
N ALA A 12 -7.95 -3.43 6.54
CA ALA A 12 -6.55 -3.03 6.34
C ALA A 12 -5.84 -3.93 5.31
N LEU A 13 -6.05 -5.26 5.38
CA LEU A 13 -5.51 -6.19 4.39
C LEU A 13 -6.08 -5.96 2.99
N ILE A 14 -7.38 -5.70 2.86
CA ILE A 14 -8.02 -5.38 1.58
C ILE A 14 -7.44 -4.09 0.99
N CYS A 15 -7.23 -3.05 1.81
CA CYS A 15 -6.59 -1.81 1.38
C CYS A 15 -5.18 -2.07 0.80
N LEU A 16 -4.36 -2.90 1.45
CA LEU A 16 -3.03 -3.28 0.92
C LEU A 16 -3.11 -4.02 -0.41
N TRP A 17 -4.10 -4.90 -0.58
CA TRP A 17 -4.31 -5.61 -1.84
C TRP A 17 -4.76 -4.67 -2.97
N ILE A 18 -5.66 -3.74 -2.67
CA ILE A 18 -6.11 -2.72 -3.63
C ILE A 18 -4.91 -1.87 -4.09
N GLU A 19 -4.03 -1.46 -3.16
CA GLU A 19 -2.82 -0.71 -3.51
C GLU A 19 -1.86 -1.50 -4.39
N GLN A 20 -1.68 -2.81 -4.13
CA GLN A 20 -0.90 -3.66 -5.04
C GLN A 20 -1.48 -3.69 -6.45
N ILE A 21 -2.82 -3.76 -6.59
CA ILE A 21 -3.47 -3.72 -7.91
C ILE A 21 -3.22 -2.38 -8.60
N PHE A 22 -3.32 -1.26 -7.88
CA PHE A 22 -3.01 0.06 -8.45
C PHE A 22 -1.55 0.19 -8.90
N LEU A 23 -0.59 -0.30 -8.11
CA LEU A 23 0.82 -0.32 -8.49
C LEU A 23 1.06 -1.16 -9.76
N LEU A 24 0.41 -2.33 -9.85
CA LEU A 24 0.50 -3.19 -11.04
C LEU A 24 -0.09 -2.50 -12.27
N LEU A 25 -1.27 -1.88 -12.14
CA LEU A 25 -1.91 -1.14 -13.23
C LEU A 25 -1.05 0.04 -13.68
N GLY A 26 -0.44 0.78 -12.73
CA GLY A 26 0.50 1.85 -13.03
C GLY A 26 1.73 1.36 -13.79
N LEU A 27 2.30 0.22 -13.38
CA LEU A 27 3.42 -0.41 -14.07
C LEU A 27 3.05 -0.82 -15.51
N LEU A 28 1.90 -1.47 -15.69
CA LEU A 28 1.40 -1.86 -17.01
C LEU A 28 1.14 -0.65 -17.90
N PHE A 29 0.58 0.43 -17.33
CA PHE A 29 0.38 1.69 -18.04
C PHE A 29 1.69 2.31 -18.49
N LEU A 30 2.72 2.34 -17.64
CA LEU A 30 4.06 2.84 -18.01
C LEU A 30 4.67 2.02 -19.15
N ILE A 31 4.55 0.69 -19.09
CA ILE A 31 5.02 -0.20 -20.17
C ILE A 31 4.27 0.11 -21.48
N ALA A 32 2.93 0.21 -21.41
CA ALA A 32 2.10 0.51 -22.58
C ALA A 32 2.43 1.87 -23.20
N MET A 33 2.66 2.90 -22.38
CA MET A 33 3.09 4.22 -22.85
C MET A 33 4.49 4.18 -23.47
N GLY A 34 5.42 3.42 -22.89
CA GLY A 34 6.74 3.18 -23.48
C GLY A 34 6.63 2.56 -24.88
N VAL A 35 5.80 1.53 -25.04
CA VAL A 35 5.53 0.90 -26.35
C VAL A 35 4.83 1.88 -27.30
N LEU A 36 3.85 2.65 -26.83
CA LEU A 36 3.15 3.63 -27.67
C LEU A 36 4.11 4.69 -28.21
N VAL A 37 5.02 5.21 -27.36
CA VAL A 37 6.04 6.17 -27.77
C VAL A 37 6.99 5.56 -28.80
N THR A 38 7.38 4.29 -28.64
CA THR A 38 8.25 3.64 -29.63
C THR A 38 7.57 3.47 -30.99
N GLN A 39 6.29 3.13 -30.99
CA GLN A 39 5.50 3.00 -32.21
C GLN A 39 5.27 4.36 -32.88
N LEU A 40 4.86 5.39 -32.12
CA LEU A 40 4.67 6.74 -32.65
C LEU A 40 5.95 7.30 -33.27
N HIS A 41 7.10 7.05 -32.64
CA HIS A 41 8.38 7.45 -33.20
C HIS A 41 8.67 6.78 -34.54
N ALA A 42 8.39 5.49 -34.69
CA ALA A 42 8.57 4.77 -35.94
C ALA A 42 7.80 5.41 -37.11
N PHE A 43 6.71 6.14 -36.83
CA PHE A 43 5.96 6.92 -37.83
C PHE A 43 6.49 8.35 -38.05
N SER A 44 7.17 8.95 -37.08
CA SER A 44 7.55 10.39 -37.11
C SER A 44 8.78 10.72 -37.98
N GLN A 45 9.64 9.76 -38.31
CA GLN A 45 10.95 9.93 -39.00
C GLN A 45 11.93 10.96 -38.40
N GLU A 46 11.55 11.71 -37.36
CA GLU A 46 12.44 12.64 -36.66
C GLU A 46 13.40 11.88 -35.74
N PRO A 47 14.73 12.08 -35.83
CA PRO A 47 15.68 11.38 -34.99
C PRO A 47 15.51 11.81 -33.53
N ILE A 48 15.04 10.91 -32.68
CA ILE A 48 15.01 11.12 -31.23
C ILE A 48 16.45 11.10 -30.71
N PRO A 49 16.87 12.05 -29.86
CA PRO A 49 18.19 12.03 -29.26
C PRO A 49 18.40 10.74 -28.46
N ALA A 50 19.53 10.05 -28.67
CA ALA A 50 19.84 8.79 -28.00
C ALA A 50 19.72 8.85 -26.46
N GLY A 51 19.92 10.03 -25.86
CA GLY A 51 19.70 10.27 -24.43
C GLY A 51 18.25 10.07 -23.96
N PHE A 52 17.26 10.26 -24.82
CA PHE A 52 15.84 10.03 -24.49
C PHE A 52 15.53 8.54 -24.33
N TRP A 53 16.10 7.68 -25.18
CA TRP A 53 15.97 6.22 -25.06
C TRP A 53 16.64 5.70 -23.79
N ILE A 54 17.84 6.19 -23.50
CA ILE A 54 18.55 5.87 -22.26
C ILE A 54 17.72 6.30 -21.04
N TYR A 55 17.11 7.49 -21.09
CA TYR A 55 16.24 7.99 -20.03
C TYR A 55 15.03 7.07 -19.81
N ILE A 56 14.33 6.66 -20.88
CA ILE A 56 13.17 5.75 -20.77
C ILE A 56 13.57 4.41 -20.13
N TRP A 57 14.67 3.80 -20.57
CA TRP A 57 15.07 2.49 -20.05
C TRP A 57 15.62 2.56 -18.63
N ILE A 58 16.43 3.57 -18.30
CA ILE A 58 17.01 3.72 -16.95
C ILE A 58 15.92 4.13 -15.96
N VAL A 59 15.17 5.19 -16.26
CA VAL A 59 14.16 5.71 -15.32
C VAL A 59 12.96 4.76 -15.27
N GLY A 60 12.46 4.31 -16.42
CA GLY A 60 11.36 3.34 -16.48
C GLY A 60 11.74 1.99 -15.86
N GLY A 61 12.96 1.50 -16.12
CA GLY A 61 13.46 0.27 -15.53
C GLY A 61 13.65 0.38 -14.01
N PHE A 62 14.21 1.49 -13.53
CA PHE A 62 14.37 1.74 -12.10
C PHE A 62 13.02 1.86 -11.40
N VAL A 63 12.07 2.63 -11.96
CA VAL A 63 10.71 2.75 -11.44
C VAL A 63 10.03 1.38 -11.41
N GLY A 64 10.14 0.59 -12.48
CA GLY A 64 9.56 -0.74 -12.54
C GLY A 64 10.15 -1.72 -11.52
N LEU A 65 11.48 -1.73 -11.36
CA LEU A 65 12.16 -2.53 -10.35
C LEU A 65 11.72 -2.13 -8.93
N LEU A 66 11.60 -0.82 -8.68
CA LEU A 66 11.17 -0.28 -7.40
C LEU A 66 9.70 -0.64 -7.12
N SER A 67 8.81 -0.59 -8.11
CA SER A 67 7.43 -1.06 -8.00
C SER A 67 7.36 -2.55 -7.66
N ILE A 68 8.18 -3.40 -8.29
CA ILE A 68 8.24 -4.84 -7.99
C ILE A 68 8.74 -5.07 -6.56
N ALA A 69 9.82 -4.40 -6.16
CA ALA A 69 10.34 -4.48 -4.79
C ALA A 69 9.28 -4.07 -3.77
N PHE A 70 8.50 -3.03 -4.08
CA PHE A 70 7.39 -2.57 -3.24
C PHE A 70 6.27 -3.61 -3.16
N MET A 71 5.86 -4.22 -4.28
CA MET A 71 4.86 -5.31 -4.28
C MET A 71 5.31 -6.52 -3.45
N VAL A 72 6.58 -6.90 -3.56
CA VAL A 72 7.17 -7.99 -2.77
C VAL A 72 7.16 -7.62 -1.28
N TRP A 73 7.57 -6.41 -0.94
CA TRP A 73 7.52 -5.92 0.44
C TRP A 73 6.09 -5.92 1.01
N HIS A 74 5.10 -5.39 0.28
CA HIS A 74 3.69 -5.47 0.68
C HIS A 74 3.25 -6.92 0.95
N SER A 75 3.67 -7.87 0.11
CA SER A 75 3.34 -9.29 0.27
C SER A 75 3.93 -9.88 1.56
N PHE A 76 5.16 -9.49 1.91
CA PHE A 76 5.78 -9.86 3.18
C PHE A 76 5.05 -9.23 4.37
N VAL A 77 4.64 -7.96 4.28
CA VAL A 77 3.87 -7.30 5.33
C VAL A 77 2.51 -7.97 5.53
N ILE A 78 1.78 -8.26 4.46
CA ILE A 78 0.50 -8.98 4.51
C ILE A 78 0.66 -10.34 5.19
N ARG A 79 1.69 -11.10 4.81
CA ARG A 79 1.98 -12.41 5.43
C ARG A 79 2.38 -12.26 6.90
N GLY A 80 3.26 -11.31 7.21
CA GLY A 80 3.69 -11.01 8.56
C GLY A 80 2.52 -10.60 9.47
N LEU A 81 1.59 -9.79 8.94
CA LEU A 81 0.37 -9.39 9.64
C LEU A 81 -0.56 -10.59 9.90
N LYS A 82 -0.70 -11.50 8.93
CA LYS A 82 -1.49 -12.74 9.11
C LYS A 82 -0.89 -13.68 10.14
N GLU A 83 0.43 -13.82 10.15
CA GLU A 83 1.17 -14.71 11.04
C GLU A 83 1.47 -14.09 12.42
N ARG A 84 1.05 -12.83 12.65
CA ARG A 84 1.32 -12.08 13.89
C ARG A 84 2.80 -11.98 14.27
N ARG A 85 3.69 -11.83 13.28
CA ARG A 85 5.13 -11.69 13.53
C ARG A 85 5.46 -10.36 14.20
N SER A 86 6.33 -10.37 15.19
CA SER A 86 6.85 -9.14 15.82
C SER A 86 7.44 -8.21 14.76
N GLY A 87 6.95 -6.97 14.69
CA GLY A 87 7.41 -5.95 13.74
C GLY A 87 6.59 -5.80 12.44
N ALA A 88 5.73 -6.75 12.07
CA ALA A 88 4.94 -6.60 10.83
C ALA A 88 3.87 -5.49 10.94
N TRP A 89 3.40 -5.19 12.15
CA TRP A 89 2.54 -4.04 12.43
C TRP A 89 3.23 -2.71 12.08
N LEU A 90 4.47 -2.52 12.55
CA LEU A 90 5.26 -1.32 12.24
C LEU A 90 5.54 -1.20 10.74
N GLN A 91 5.87 -2.32 10.09
CA GLN A 91 6.06 -2.35 8.64
C GLN A 91 4.76 -2.01 7.88
N GLY A 92 3.60 -2.45 8.36
CA GLY A 92 2.30 -2.05 7.82
C GLY A 92 2.04 -0.56 7.93
N CYS A 93 2.34 0.05 9.08
CA CYS A 93 2.25 1.51 9.25
C CYS A 93 3.17 2.26 8.29
N ILE A 94 4.42 1.80 8.12
CA ILE A 94 5.38 2.42 7.19
C ILE A 94 4.87 2.33 5.76
N VAL A 95 4.38 1.16 5.36
CA VAL A 95 3.85 0.93 4.02
C VAL A 95 2.68 1.87 3.74
N PHE A 96 1.68 1.93 4.61
CA PHE A 96 0.56 2.85 4.45
C PHE A 96 0.99 4.32 4.48
N GLY A 97 1.98 4.67 5.30
CA GLY A 97 2.55 6.02 5.32
C GLY A 97 3.20 6.41 3.99
N ILE A 98 3.97 5.49 3.38
CA ILE A 98 4.57 5.71 2.06
C ILE A 98 3.47 5.78 0.99
N SER A 99 2.45 4.93 1.09
CA SER A 99 1.31 4.92 0.17
C SER A 99 0.57 6.26 0.10
N ILE A 100 0.41 6.94 1.24
CA ILE A 100 -0.16 8.29 1.30
C ILE A 100 0.67 9.28 0.46
N LEU A 101 2.00 9.21 0.55
CA LEU A 101 2.91 10.08 -0.20
C LEU A 101 2.95 9.74 -1.70
N SER A 102 2.72 8.48 -2.07
CA SER A 102 2.74 8.02 -3.47
C SER A 102 1.43 8.24 -4.24
N GLY A 103 0.45 8.93 -3.67
CA GLY A 103 -0.79 9.31 -4.35
C GLY A 103 -1.97 8.36 -4.11
N SER A 104 -1.81 7.28 -3.36
CA SER A 104 -2.91 6.39 -2.93
C SER A 104 -3.47 6.83 -1.57
N LEU A 105 -3.82 8.11 -1.49
CA LEU A 105 -4.13 8.82 -0.24
C LEU A 105 -5.27 8.15 0.56
N ILE A 106 -6.34 7.75 -0.13
CA ILE A 106 -7.54 7.18 0.51
C ILE A 106 -7.25 5.81 1.11
N THR A 107 -6.63 4.90 0.34
CA THR A 107 -6.27 3.56 0.81
C THR A 107 -5.18 3.60 1.88
N GLY A 108 -4.21 4.51 1.72
CA GLY A 108 -3.17 4.77 2.71
C GLY A 108 -3.74 5.24 4.05
N ILE A 109 -4.60 6.27 4.03
CA ILE A 109 -5.22 6.81 5.25
C ILE A 109 -6.15 5.78 5.90
N LEU A 110 -7.05 5.15 5.14
CA LEU A 110 -7.97 4.15 5.69
C LEU A 110 -7.22 2.97 6.29
N GLY A 111 -6.22 2.46 5.57
CA GLY A 111 -5.36 1.39 6.05
C GLY A 111 -4.62 1.76 7.34
N LEU A 112 -4.06 2.97 7.41
CA LEU A 112 -3.39 3.47 8.60
C LEU A 112 -4.36 3.60 9.79
N ILE A 113 -5.57 4.14 9.57
CA ILE A 113 -6.60 4.26 10.61
C ILE A 113 -6.98 2.89 11.16
N PHE A 114 -7.22 1.90 10.28
CA PHE A 114 -7.56 0.55 10.71
C PHE A 114 -6.40 -0.17 11.41
N LEU A 115 -5.15 0.09 11.01
CA LEU A 115 -3.98 -0.54 11.62
C LEU A 115 -3.57 0.10 12.95
N LEU A 116 -3.75 1.43 13.08
CA LEU A 116 -3.49 2.20 14.29
C LEU A 116 -4.60 2.08 15.33
N ASP A 117 -5.75 1.51 14.98
CA ASP A 117 -6.82 1.25 15.94
C ASP A 117 -6.25 0.44 17.12
N PRO A 118 -6.35 0.96 18.36
CA PRO A 118 -5.76 0.32 19.52
C PRO A 118 -6.35 -1.08 19.78
N GLU A 119 -7.58 -1.36 19.31
CA GLU A 119 -8.19 -2.69 19.34
C GLU A 119 -7.45 -3.68 18.42
N VAL A 120 -7.07 -3.23 17.22
CA VAL A 120 -6.35 -4.04 16.22
C VAL A 120 -4.90 -4.26 16.67
N LYS A 121 -4.27 -3.23 17.24
CA LYS A 121 -2.94 -3.34 17.84
C LYS A 121 -2.93 -4.34 19.01
N ALA A 122 -3.87 -4.24 19.94
CA ALA A 122 -3.96 -5.17 21.08
C ALA A 122 -4.24 -6.61 20.64
N TYR A 123 -5.10 -6.81 19.63
CA TYR A 123 -5.33 -8.12 19.02
C TYR A 123 -4.05 -8.72 18.43
N TYR A 124 -3.23 -7.88 17.79
CA TYR A 124 -1.97 -8.27 17.19
C TYR A 124 -0.91 -8.64 18.23
N GLU A 125 -0.76 -7.81 19.27
CA GLU A 125 0.21 -7.97 20.36
C GLU A 125 -0.20 -9.04 21.38
N GLY A 126 -1.38 -9.65 21.23
CA GLY A 126 -1.91 -10.60 22.22
C GLY A 126 -2.18 -9.97 23.59
N SER A 127 -2.29 -8.63 23.63
CA SER A 127 -2.48 -7.85 24.84
C SER A 127 -3.97 -7.77 25.20
N PRO A 128 -4.32 -7.58 26.49
CA PRO A 128 -5.70 -7.30 26.88
C PRO A 128 -6.21 -6.07 26.11
N LEU A 129 -7.47 -6.14 25.65
CA LEU A 129 -8.07 -5.05 24.88
C LEU A 129 -7.96 -3.72 25.64
N PRO A 130 -7.71 -2.59 24.96
CA PRO A 130 -7.77 -1.29 25.60
C PRO A 130 -9.17 -1.12 26.18
N GLN A 131 -9.26 -0.83 27.47
CA GLN A 131 -10.54 -0.45 28.07
C GLN A 131 -10.99 0.81 27.33
N ARG A 132 -12.13 0.73 26.63
CA ARG A 132 -12.80 1.95 26.16
C ARG A 132 -13.06 2.79 27.41
N PRO A 133 -12.86 4.13 27.34
CA PRO A 133 -13.40 5.00 28.37
C PRO A 133 -14.85 4.59 28.57
N GLN A 134 -15.17 4.11 29.76
CA GLN A 134 -16.54 3.82 30.09
C GLN A 134 -17.23 5.18 30.06
N ASP A 135 -18.22 5.33 29.19
CA ASP A 135 -19.02 6.55 29.08
C ASP A 135 -19.83 6.68 30.37
N ASP A 136 -19.16 7.03 31.48
CA ASP A 136 -19.73 7.36 32.79
C ASP A 136 -20.30 8.79 32.76
N LEU A 137 -20.97 9.13 31.67
CA LEU A 137 -21.61 10.42 31.43
C LEU A 137 -23.07 10.16 31.08
N TRP A 138 -23.83 9.69 32.07
CA TRP A 138 -25.07 10.32 32.51
C TRP A 138 -25.58 9.52 33.72
N PRO A 139 -25.51 10.04 34.97
CA PRO A 139 -26.37 9.51 36.00
C PRO A 139 -27.80 9.78 35.52
N GLU A 140 -28.60 8.72 35.37
CA GLU A 140 -30.03 8.84 35.15
C GLU A 140 -30.59 9.73 36.28
N ALA A 141 -31.03 10.93 35.92
CA ALA A 141 -31.65 11.92 36.80
C ALA A 141 -33.14 12.00 36.47
#